data_AF-A0AAJ1THW6-F1
#
_entry.id   AF-A0AAJ1THW6-F1
#
_cell.length_a   1.000
_cell.length_b   1.000
_cell.length_c   1.000
_cell.angle_alpha   90.00
_cell.angle_beta   90.00
_cell.angle_gamma   90.00
#
_symmetry.space_group_name_H-M   'P 1'
#
loop_
_entity.id
_entity.type
_entity.pdbx_description
1 polymer ?
#
loop_
_entity_poly.entity_id
_entity_poly.type
_entity_poly.pdbx_seq_one_letter_code
_entity_poly.pdbx_strand_id
1 'polypeptide(L)'
;MANFMFLPTTEPDRMRVGLEWILCHDGNPKILLSLLVPQERGWVSPTREDPYMKALQPALDADLLVISAGGNSRAHNNLHPTSHFVIGGFDDKGSSDKSGYDEHPSASHGFNGDGYWRPDLLAPYTYLPVPI
;
A
#
# COMPACT_ATOMS: atom_id res chain seq x y z
N MET A 1 -17.29 13.40 9.63
CA MET A 1 -17.67 11.98 9.44
C MET A 1 -16.80 11.44 8.31
N ALA A 2 -16.06 10.35 8.53
CA ALA A 2 -15.25 9.74 7.49
C ALA A 2 -16.08 8.70 6.75
N ASN A 3 -16.09 8.74 5.41
CA ASN A 3 -16.77 7.75 4.57
C ASN A 3 -15.74 6.72 4.10
N PHE A 4 -16.01 5.45 4.37
CA PHE A 4 -15.17 4.34 3.93
C PHE A 4 -15.91 3.61 2.81
N MET A 5 -15.26 3.47 1.66
CA MET A 5 -15.76 2.69 0.53
C MET A 5 -14.76 1.58 0.24
N PHE A 6 -15.25 0.34 0.18
CA PHE A 6 -14.42 -0.83 -0.09
C PHE A 6 -14.64 -1.32 -1.52
N LEU A 7 -13.55 -1.62 -2.23
CA LEU A 7 -13.57 -2.23 -3.55
C LEU A 7 -13.14 -3.71 -3.43
N PRO A 8 -14.09 -4.66 -3.33
CA PRO A 8 -13.79 -6.08 -3.13
C PRO A 8 -13.42 -6.75 -4.46
N THR A 9 -12.34 -6.32 -5.10
CA THR A 9 -11.91 -6.94 -6.36
C THR A 9 -10.40 -6.94 -6.53
N THR A 10 -9.89 -8.01 -7.11
CA THR A 10 -8.49 -8.19 -7.49
C THR A 10 -8.30 -8.09 -9.01
N GLU A 11 -9.31 -7.63 -9.75
CA GLU A 11 -9.24 -7.45 -11.20
C GLU A 11 -8.89 -5.98 -11.51
N PRO A 12 -7.70 -5.68 -12.07
CA PRO A 12 -7.24 -4.29 -12.27
C PRO A 12 -8.24 -3.40 -13.02
N ASP A 13 -8.87 -3.91 -14.08
CA ASP A 13 -9.85 -3.14 -14.84
C ASP A 13 -11.11 -2.81 -14.02
N ARG A 14 -11.57 -3.74 -13.17
CA ARG A 14 -12.72 -3.50 -12.30
C ARG A 14 -12.38 -2.52 -11.18
N MET A 15 -11.15 -2.58 -10.66
CA MET A 15 -10.67 -1.58 -9.69
C MET A 15 -10.68 -0.18 -10.29
N ARG A 16 -10.12 -0.03 -11.50
CA ARG A 16 -10.08 1.26 -12.21
C ARG A 16 -11.49 1.83 -12.40
N VAL A 17 -12.42 1.03 -12.93
CA VAL A 17 -13.81 1.45 -13.16
C VAL A 17 -14.52 1.78 -11.84
N GLY A 18 -14.31 0.98 -10.80
CA GLY A 18 -14.89 1.23 -9.48
C GLY A 18 -14.38 2.53 -8.85
N LEU A 19 -13.07 2.79 -8.99
CA LEU A 19 -12.43 4.00 -8.50
C LEU A 19 -12.92 5.25 -9.25
N GLU A 20 -12.99 5.18 -10.59
CA GLU A 20 -13.57 6.25 -11.41
C GLU A 20 -15.02 6.56 -10.99
N TRP A 21 -15.82 5.53 -10.74
CA TRP A 21 -17.19 5.71 -10.26
C TRP A 21 -17.26 6.39 -8.89
N ILE A 22 -16.39 6.00 -7.95
CA ILE A 22 -16.29 6.62 -6.62
C ILE A 22 -15.91 8.09 -6.71
N LEU A 23 -14.93 8.43 -7.56
CA LEU A 23 -14.44 9.80 -7.75
C LEU A 23 -15.49 10.73 -8.37
N CYS A 24 -16.40 10.18 -9.19
CA CYS A 24 -17.54 10.92 -9.73
C CYS A 24 -18.68 11.13 -8.72
N HIS A 25 -18.65 10.48 -7.57
CA HIS A 25 -19.67 10.60 -6.54
C HIS A 25 -19.33 11.69 -5.51
N ASP A 26 -20.34 12.20 -4.80
CA ASP A 26 -20.24 13.35 -3.89
C ASP A 26 -19.46 13.07 -2.58
N GLY A 27 -18.73 11.95 -2.51
CA GLY A 27 -17.96 11.53 -1.34
C GLY A 27 -16.69 12.33 -1.10
N ASN A 28 -16.17 13.03 -2.13
CA ASN A 28 -14.93 13.82 -2.11
C ASN A 28 -13.78 13.15 -1.33
N PRO A 29 -13.39 11.91 -1.68
CA PRO A 29 -12.35 11.18 -0.98
C PRO A 29 -11.00 11.92 -1.07
N LYS A 30 -10.21 11.84 0.01
CA LYS A 30 -8.87 12.46 0.09
C LYS A 30 -7.75 11.43 0.24
N ILE A 31 -8.09 10.22 0.70
CA ILE A 31 -7.14 9.15 0.98
C ILE A 31 -7.67 7.88 0.34
N LEU A 32 -6.80 7.15 -0.34
CA LEU A 32 -7.04 5.78 -0.79
C LEU A 32 -6.10 4.86 -0.03
N LEU A 33 -6.65 3.87 0.66
CA LEU A 33 -5.87 2.82 1.31
C LEU A 33 -5.80 1.61 0.35
N SER A 34 -4.59 1.23 -0.06
CA SER A 34 -4.33 0.11 -0.95
C SER A 34 -3.58 -0.99 -0.20
N LEU A 35 -4.21 -2.16 -0.07
CA LEU A 35 -3.58 -3.36 0.49
C LEU A 35 -2.90 -4.22 -0.57
N LEU A 36 -2.88 -3.76 -1.81
CA LEU A 36 -2.31 -4.48 -2.95
C LEU A 36 -0.82 -4.17 -3.05
N VAL A 37 -0.04 -5.20 -3.34
CA VAL A 37 1.38 -5.09 -3.69
C VAL A 37 1.53 -5.36 -5.19
N PRO A 38 2.45 -4.66 -5.90
CA PRO A 38 2.85 -5.02 -7.26
C PRO A 38 3.06 -6.54 -7.45
N GLN A 39 2.62 -7.09 -8.58
CA GLN A 39 2.78 -8.50 -8.88
C GLN A 39 4.22 -8.86 -9.23
N GLU A 40 4.60 -10.07 -8.83
CA GLU A 40 5.90 -10.66 -9.12
C GLU A 40 6.00 -11.03 -10.60
N ARG A 41 6.70 -10.21 -11.40
CA ARG A 41 7.18 -10.60 -12.74
C ARG A 41 8.67 -10.98 -12.70
N GLY A 42 9.08 -11.67 -11.63
CA GLY A 42 10.47 -12.04 -11.36
C GLY A 42 11.08 -11.28 -10.18
N TRP A 43 12.39 -11.42 -9.98
CA TRP A 43 13.11 -10.89 -8.80
C TRP A 43 13.08 -9.36 -8.71
N VAL A 44 13.01 -8.66 -9.84
CA VAL A 44 12.90 -7.20 -9.94
C VAL A 44 12.10 -6.86 -11.20
N SER A 45 11.04 -6.05 -11.08
CA SER A 45 10.26 -5.57 -12.23
C SER A 45 9.86 -4.11 -12.03
N PRO A 46 9.81 -3.30 -13.10
CA PRO A 46 9.36 -1.91 -12.98
C PRO A 46 7.96 -1.85 -12.37
N THR A 47 7.83 -1.20 -11.22
CA THR A 47 6.57 -1.27 -10.45
C THR A 47 5.52 -0.32 -10.99
N ARG A 48 5.94 0.73 -11.71
CA ARG A 48 5.03 1.63 -12.46
C ARG A 48 4.27 0.93 -13.58
N GLU A 49 4.83 -0.14 -14.13
CA GLU A 49 4.20 -0.89 -15.24
C GLU A 49 3.22 -1.96 -14.76
N ASP A 50 3.14 -2.17 -13.45
CA ASP A 50 2.26 -3.15 -12.83
C ASP A 50 0.77 -2.82 -13.10
N PRO A 51 -0.06 -3.78 -13.53
CA PRO A 51 -1.47 -3.55 -13.81
C PRO A 51 -2.26 -2.98 -12.63
N TYR A 52 -1.95 -3.40 -11.39
CA TYR A 52 -2.63 -2.89 -10.20
C TYR A 52 -2.22 -1.47 -9.88
N MET A 53 -0.96 -1.10 -10.11
CA MET A 53 -0.52 0.29 -9.96
C MET A 53 -1.19 1.19 -11.00
N LYS A 54 -1.29 0.73 -12.25
CA LYS A 54 -2.03 1.45 -13.30
C LYS A 54 -3.52 1.59 -13.01
N ALA A 55 -4.13 0.58 -12.40
CA ALA A 55 -5.53 0.65 -12.01
C ALA A 55 -5.83 1.71 -10.95
N LEU A 56 -4.81 2.12 -10.18
CA LEU A 56 -4.91 3.18 -9.17
C LEU A 56 -4.63 4.59 -9.72
N GLN A 57 -4.24 4.71 -11.00
CA GLN A 57 -3.94 5.99 -11.63
C GLN A 57 -5.06 7.04 -11.50
N PRO A 58 -6.36 6.70 -11.61
CA PRO A 58 -7.42 7.68 -11.42
C PRO A 58 -7.42 8.37 -10.05
N ALA A 59 -6.97 7.70 -8.98
CA ALA A 59 -6.84 8.31 -7.65
C ALA A 59 -5.70 9.32 -7.63
N LEU A 60 -4.56 8.98 -8.23
CA LEU A 60 -3.42 9.87 -8.33
C LEU A 60 -3.76 11.11 -9.17
N ASP A 61 -4.46 10.92 -10.29
CA ASP A 61 -4.91 12.01 -11.17
C ASP A 61 -5.92 12.94 -10.49
N ALA A 62 -6.67 12.43 -9.50
CA ALA A 62 -7.61 13.18 -8.68
C ALA A 62 -6.97 13.76 -7.39
N ASP A 63 -5.64 13.76 -7.27
CA ASP A 63 -4.87 14.26 -6.13
C ASP A 63 -5.22 13.59 -4.79
N LEU A 64 -5.62 12.31 -4.80
CA LEU A 64 -5.77 11.54 -3.57
C LEU A 64 -4.39 11.11 -3.05
N LEU A 65 -4.23 11.13 -1.72
CA LEU A 65 -3.12 10.46 -1.07
C LEU A 65 -3.33 8.95 -1.12
N VAL A 66 -2.56 8.25 -1.96
CA VAL A 66 -2.57 6.78 -2.03
C VAL A 66 -1.58 6.21 -1.04
N ILE A 67 -2.11 5.62 0.04
CA ILE A 67 -1.33 4.92 1.07
C ILE A 67 -1.34 3.43 0.76
N SER A 68 -0.16 2.84 0.61
CA SER A 68 0.00 1.44 0.22
C SER A 68 0.68 0.59 1.28
N ALA A 69 0.21 -0.63 1.47
CA ALA A 69 0.87 -1.62 2.32
C ALA A 69 2.20 -2.07 1.69
N GLY A 70 3.30 -2.06 2.44
CA GLY A 70 4.65 -2.39 1.95
C GLY A 70 4.89 -3.86 1.63
N GLY A 71 3.93 -4.74 1.90
CA GLY A 71 4.05 -6.17 1.64
C GLY A 71 4.66 -6.97 2.79
N ASN A 72 4.53 -8.29 2.65
CA ASN A 72 4.81 -9.27 3.71
C ASN A 72 5.89 -10.28 3.29
N SER A 73 6.78 -9.90 2.35
CA SER A 73 7.82 -10.79 1.83
C SER A 73 9.14 -10.06 1.61
N ARG A 74 10.18 -10.47 2.34
CA ARG A 74 11.56 -10.02 2.07
C ARG A 74 12.15 -10.63 0.79
N ALA A 75 11.62 -11.77 0.35
CA ALA A 75 12.15 -12.48 -0.82
C ALA A 75 11.77 -11.80 -2.15
N HIS A 76 10.67 -11.06 -2.15
CA HIS A 76 10.13 -10.44 -3.36
C HIS A 76 10.19 -8.94 -3.24
N ASN A 77 10.85 -8.31 -4.21
CA ASN A 77 11.00 -6.86 -4.24
C ASN A 77 9.83 -6.21 -4.99
N ASN A 78 8.65 -6.27 -4.38
CA ASN A 78 7.39 -5.75 -4.90
C ASN A 78 6.98 -4.41 -4.25
N LEU A 79 7.96 -3.56 -3.93
CA LEU A 79 7.74 -2.27 -3.29
C LEU A 79 7.18 -1.23 -4.29
N HIS A 80 6.22 -0.40 -3.87
CA HIS A 80 5.47 0.52 -4.75
C HIS A 80 6.31 1.64 -5.37
N PRO A 81 5.84 2.24 -6.48
CA PRO A 81 6.48 3.41 -7.08
C PRO A 81 6.34 4.66 -6.18
N THR A 82 7.11 5.70 -6.50
CA THR A 82 7.13 7.01 -5.78
C THR A 82 5.83 7.78 -5.75
N SER A 83 4.87 7.43 -6.59
CA SER A 83 3.53 8.02 -6.54
C SER A 83 2.71 7.54 -5.34
N HIS A 84 3.17 6.51 -4.62
CA HIS A 84 2.50 5.94 -3.46
C HIS A 84 3.26 6.27 -2.18
N PHE A 85 2.51 6.46 -1.10
CA PHE A 85 3.05 6.55 0.25
C PHE A 85 3.02 5.17 0.91
N VAL A 86 4.18 4.53 1.08
CA VAL A 86 4.28 3.12 1.47
C VAL A 86 4.51 2.98 2.96
N ILE A 87 3.70 2.14 3.60
CA ILE A 87 3.80 1.81 5.02
C ILE A 87 4.31 0.37 5.17
N GLY A 88 5.49 0.21 5.74
CA GLY A 88 6.01 -1.09 6.17
C GLY A 88 5.73 -1.39 7.63
N GLY A 89 6.33 -2.46 8.13
CA GLY A 89 6.06 -3.01 9.45
C GLY A 89 7.23 -3.01 10.41
N PHE A 90 6.96 -2.70 11.67
CA PHE A 90 7.82 -3.07 12.80
C PHE A 90 7.05 -3.94 13.80
N ASP A 91 7.78 -4.77 14.55
CA ASP A 91 7.26 -5.57 15.65
C ASP A 91 7.36 -4.74 16.95
N ASP A 92 6.21 -4.38 17.50
CA ASP A 92 6.09 -3.65 18.77
C ASP A 92 5.93 -4.59 19.98
N LYS A 93 5.84 -5.91 19.72
CA LYS A 93 5.59 -6.96 20.72
C LYS A 93 4.35 -6.70 21.57
N GLY A 94 3.35 -5.98 21.04
CA GLY A 94 2.15 -5.58 21.75
C GLY A 94 2.39 -4.57 22.87
N SER A 95 3.50 -3.83 22.82
CA SER A 95 3.90 -2.84 23.82
C SER A 95 4.08 -1.46 23.20
N SER A 96 3.86 -0.40 23.99
CA SER A 96 4.21 0.98 23.60
C SER A 96 5.66 1.37 23.94
N ASP A 97 6.42 0.45 24.55
CA ASP A 97 7.83 0.64 24.87
C ASP A 97 8.72 0.54 23.63
N LYS A 98 9.08 1.71 23.10
CA LYS A 98 9.92 1.87 21.90
C LYS A 98 11.28 1.20 22.00
N SER A 99 11.80 0.95 23.20
CA SER A 99 13.11 0.29 23.37
C SER A 99 13.08 -1.18 22.94
N GLY A 100 11.89 -1.79 22.88
CA GLY A 100 11.68 -3.17 22.47
C GLY A 100 11.27 -3.36 21.01
N TYR A 101 11.17 -2.28 20.22
CA TYR A 101 10.71 -2.35 18.83
C TYR A 101 11.78 -2.93 17.92
N ASP A 102 11.40 -3.89 17.09
CA ASP A 102 12.28 -4.53 16.12
C ASP A 102 11.72 -4.41 14.71
N GLU A 103 12.59 -4.53 13.70
CA GLU A 103 12.11 -4.68 12.34
C GLU A 103 11.34 -6.00 12.19
N HIS A 104 10.15 -5.95 11.59
CA HIS A 104 9.36 -7.17 11.45
C HIS A 104 10.03 -8.12 10.42
N PRO A 105 10.22 -9.42 10.72
CA PRO A 105 10.99 -10.33 9.87
C PRO A 105 10.40 -10.57 8.48
N SER A 106 9.09 -10.32 8.30
CA SER A 106 8.43 -10.39 6.99
C SER A 106 8.27 -9.05 6.30
N ALA A 107 8.60 -7.93 6.95
CA ALA A 107 8.46 -6.62 6.33
C ALA A 107 9.45 -6.46 5.18
N SER A 108 8.94 -6.07 4.02
CA SER A 108 9.74 -5.76 2.84
C SER A 108 10.37 -4.37 3.00
N HIS A 109 11.66 -4.24 2.68
CA HIS A 109 12.37 -2.97 2.64
C HIS A 109 13.50 -3.01 1.61
N GLY A 110 13.95 -1.85 1.15
CA GLY A 110 15.05 -1.70 0.21
C GLY A 110 14.68 -0.94 -1.05
N PHE A 111 15.51 -1.07 -2.09
CA PHE A 111 15.24 -0.46 -3.39
C PHE A 111 14.16 -1.22 -4.13
N ASN A 112 13.11 -0.54 -4.60
CA ASN A 112 12.11 -1.13 -5.49
C ASN A 112 12.64 -1.34 -6.92
N GLY A 113 11.83 -1.94 -7.80
CA GLY A 113 12.18 -2.16 -9.20
C GLY A 113 12.35 -0.91 -10.07
N ASP A 114 12.01 0.28 -9.55
CA ASP A 114 12.27 1.57 -10.18
C ASP A 114 13.48 2.31 -9.57
N GLY A 115 14.18 1.69 -8.61
CA GLY A 115 15.40 2.23 -7.98
C GLY A 115 15.17 3.16 -6.78
N TYR A 116 13.99 3.17 -6.18
CA TYR A 116 13.68 4.01 -5.01
C TYR A 116 13.65 3.20 -3.71
N TRP A 117 14.19 3.78 -2.64
CA TRP A 117 14.11 3.18 -1.31
C TRP A 117 12.67 3.19 -0.79
N ARG A 118 12.23 2.07 -0.22
CA ARG A 118 10.92 1.85 0.41
C ARG A 118 11.07 0.98 1.67
N PRO A 119 10.14 1.04 2.63
CA PRO A 119 8.94 1.89 2.69
C PRO A 119 9.25 3.35 3.05
N ASP A 120 8.23 4.22 3.02
CA ASP A 120 8.34 5.63 3.45
C ASP A 120 8.27 5.79 4.96
N LEU A 121 7.42 4.99 5.62
CA LEU A 121 7.28 4.92 7.07
C LEU A 121 7.05 3.48 7.53
N LEU A 122 7.27 3.25 8.83
CA LEU A 122 6.95 1.99 9.50
C LEU A 122 5.80 2.20 10.49
N ALA A 123 4.91 1.21 10.59
CA ALA A 123 3.83 1.15 11.58
C ALA A 123 3.84 -0.21 12.31
N PRO A 124 3.19 -0.32 13.49
CA PRO A 124 3.01 -1.59 14.16
C PRO A 124 2.39 -2.63 13.22
N TYR A 125 3.01 -3.79 13.13
CA TYR A 125 2.69 -4.82 12.14
C TYR A 125 1.96 -6.02 12.74
N THR A 126 2.28 -6.36 13.98
CA THR A 126 1.74 -7.52 14.70
C THR A 126 0.92 -7.03 15.89
N TYR A 127 -0.09 -7.82 16.30
CA TYR A 127 -0.93 -7.52 17.47
C TYR A 127 -1.79 -6.25 17.38
N LEU A 128 -2.27 -5.93 16.17
CA LEU A 128 -3.17 -4.81 15.98
C LEU A 128 -4.48 -5.01 16.78
N PRO A 129 -4.90 -4.01 17.59
CA PRO A 129 -6.16 -4.09 18.30
C PRO A 129 -7.30 -4.16 17.30
N VAL A 130 -8.14 -5.20 17.41
CA VAL A 130 -9.39 -5.29 16.65
C VAL A 130 -10.41 -4.35 17.32
N PRO A 131 -11.15 -3.54 16.56
CA PRO A 131 -12.23 -2.73 17.13
C PRO A 131 -13.21 -3.64 17.89
N ILE A 132 -13.56 -3.24 19.10
CA ILE A 132 -14.63 -3.85 19.91
C ILE A 132 -15.96 -3.21 19.56
#